data_AF-A0A2V7Y6I6-F1
#
_entry.id   AF-A0A2V7Y6I6-F1
#
_cell.length_a   1.000
_cell.length_b   1.000
_cell.length_c   1.000
_cell.angle_alpha   90.00
_cell.angle_beta   90.00
_cell.angle_gamma   90.00
#
_symmetry.space_group_name_H-M   'P 1'
#
loop_
_entity.id
_entity.type
_entity.pdbx_description
1 polymer ?
#
loop_
_entity_poly.entity_id
_entity_poly.type
_entity_poly.pdbx_seq_one_letter_code
_entity_poly.pdbx_strand_id
1 'polypeptide(L)'
;MMLLVAATALAAAKPPAGQASITLSDCNAELCHANNTAWNLTKSPSSQSVTLPDDPPAITWTVAATRGATSANYLTVDGVLTVTNTGTANATIGNIVINLQKKIVNTSNWVSVAADVADATNGNAATVGNIVASASAESASVNASFGPPNYTVSGARGTFVETLLYTAQFNNSVLGLAPGAQVRSEALVTFGNAGLRGGSGASAANIDVNGNGTIDTDEANVRTVPCRVSRTVPPLKAGNDAVTLSDAASDVAVSGSGIGSTNFLTGLGLDGTGSGEVISGDRTATVSVDATCTPPGSGTITNTAHLNGESCSVTVQGPQIGTDPITGLPVYQQISFPCVTGVDLDASASANVACEEQHQGPPNVCTYTQGGFQGGGVPAQLYTANYQIVFPGGLTIGINDGVGPRHNASWTANSTGQNALKTYLAGGGPSGALTADTVNATSTSGGTLAKQTAALTLNVGFGIKMVGGTPTVDTSGLGGLQLCNLTAGSTIGSWTLTGPQAAALNGTSVSSVLTGANGALGGNGLPGYVGSFGDLNQLVTALNESFDNCTANAFATANLCVAPPI
;
A
#
# COMPACT_ATOMS: atom_id res chain seq x y z
N MET A 1 -59.17 91.88 13.75
CA MET A 1 -57.89 91.92 13.02
C MET A 1 -57.11 90.67 13.44
N MET A 2 -57.21 89.60 12.64
CA MET A 2 -56.69 88.27 12.96
C MET A 2 -55.68 87.93 11.87
N LEU A 3 -54.41 87.83 12.29
CA LEU A 3 -53.24 87.76 11.42
C LEU A 3 -53.02 86.28 11.01
N LEU A 4 -53.11 86.00 9.71
CA LEU A 4 -52.89 84.69 9.11
C LEU A 4 -51.38 84.51 8.88
N VAL A 5 -50.74 83.56 9.57
CA VAL A 5 -49.33 83.19 9.36
C VAL A 5 -49.30 81.97 8.44
N ALA A 6 -48.73 82.14 7.24
CA ALA A 6 -48.49 81.07 6.29
C ALA A 6 -47.21 80.30 6.66
N ALA A 7 -47.35 79.00 6.94
CA ALA A 7 -46.23 78.09 7.14
C ALA A 7 -45.72 77.59 5.78
N THR A 8 -44.56 78.07 5.35
CA THR A 8 -43.79 77.48 4.23
C THR A 8 -43.11 76.20 4.71
N ALA A 9 -43.58 75.04 4.21
CA ALA A 9 -42.88 73.78 4.35
C ALA A 9 -41.60 73.81 3.48
N LEU A 10 -40.42 73.86 4.10
CA LEU A 10 -39.18 73.56 3.41
C LEU A 10 -39.18 72.06 3.09
N ALA A 11 -39.29 71.71 1.81
CA ALA A 11 -39.04 70.36 1.33
C ALA A 11 -37.58 70.00 1.64
N ALA A 12 -37.36 69.03 2.52
CA ALA A 12 -36.04 68.46 2.76
C ALA A 12 -35.52 67.91 1.42
N ALA A 13 -34.37 68.41 0.96
CA ALA A 13 -33.69 67.87 -0.21
C ALA A 13 -33.46 66.37 0.03
N LYS A 14 -33.91 65.52 -0.90
CA LYS A 14 -33.64 64.08 -0.90
C LYS A 14 -32.12 63.92 -0.71
N PRO A 15 -31.64 63.20 0.31
CA PRO A 15 -30.21 62.96 0.47
C PRO A 15 -29.67 62.39 -0.85
N PRO A 16 -28.51 62.87 -1.34
CA PRO A 16 -27.95 62.38 -2.59
C PRO A 16 -27.88 60.86 -2.52
N ALA A 17 -28.36 60.18 -3.58
CA ALA A 17 -28.29 58.73 -3.65
C ALA A 17 -26.83 58.30 -3.41
N GLY A 18 -26.62 57.39 -2.46
CA GLY A 18 -25.27 56.90 -2.17
C GLY A 18 -24.63 56.30 -3.42
N GLN A 19 -23.31 56.42 -3.53
CA GLN A 19 -22.54 56.03 -4.71
C GLN A 19 -21.41 55.08 -4.31
N ALA A 20 -21.22 53.99 -5.04
CA ALA A 20 -20.06 53.11 -4.86
C ALA A 20 -18.79 53.75 -5.45
N SER A 21 -17.64 53.48 -4.82
CA SER A 21 -16.34 53.96 -5.30
C SER A 21 -15.26 52.93 -4.97
N ILE A 22 -14.86 52.15 -5.96
CA ILE A 22 -13.80 51.15 -5.77
C ILE A 22 -12.42 51.79 -5.94
N THR A 23 -11.53 51.51 -4.98
CA THR A 23 -10.10 51.77 -5.06
C THR A 23 -9.37 50.43 -5.04
N LEU A 24 -8.37 50.30 -5.91
CA LEU A 24 -7.46 49.16 -5.96
C LEU A 24 -6.13 49.55 -5.31
N SER A 25 -5.68 48.76 -4.33
CA SER A 25 -4.39 48.92 -3.66
C SER A 25 -3.62 47.60 -3.58
N ASP A 26 -2.38 47.66 -3.10
CA ASP A 26 -1.48 46.51 -2.92
C ASP A 26 -1.31 45.66 -4.19
N CYS A 27 -1.39 46.32 -5.35
CA CYS A 27 -1.35 45.63 -6.62
C CYS A 27 0.08 45.20 -6.92
N ASN A 28 0.32 43.91 -6.76
CA ASN A 28 1.58 43.31 -7.12
C ASN A 28 1.35 42.01 -7.87
N ALA A 29 2.27 41.69 -8.75
CA ALA A 29 2.22 40.46 -9.53
C ALA A 29 3.64 40.03 -9.88
N GLU A 30 3.84 38.72 -9.86
CA GLU A 30 5.02 38.07 -10.39
C GLU A 30 4.66 37.17 -11.57
N LEU A 31 5.67 36.90 -12.40
CA LEU A 31 5.53 36.04 -13.56
C LEU A 31 6.25 34.72 -13.32
N CYS A 32 5.59 33.63 -13.68
CA CYS A 32 6.21 32.34 -13.87
C CYS A 32 6.15 31.98 -15.35
N HIS A 33 7.29 31.67 -15.98
CA HIS A 33 7.33 31.15 -17.34
C HIS A 33 7.86 29.73 -17.28
N ALA A 34 6.96 28.75 -17.41
CA ALA A 34 7.30 27.35 -17.21
C ALA A 34 6.55 26.43 -18.17
N ASN A 35 7.13 25.27 -18.43
CA ASN A 35 6.40 24.10 -18.91
C ASN A 35 6.61 22.97 -17.89
N ASN A 36 5.94 21.83 -18.11
CA ASN A 36 6.08 20.71 -17.21
C ASN A 36 6.11 19.38 -17.98
N THR A 37 7.09 18.53 -17.67
CA THR A 37 7.19 17.17 -18.22
C THR A 37 6.47 16.20 -17.30
N ALA A 38 5.51 15.45 -17.84
CA ALA A 38 4.87 14.37 -17.10
C ALA A 38 5.82 13.19 -16.90
N TRP A 39 5.66 12.45 -15.81
CA TRP A 39 6.43 11.23 -15.52
C TRP A 39 5.52 10.14 -14.98
N ASN A 40 5.93 8.89 -15.19
CA ASN A 40 5.33 7.72 -14.58
C ASN A 40 6.42 6.88 -13.90
N LEU A 41 6.11 6.29 -12.76
CA LEU A 41 7.00 5.40 -12.03
C LEU A 41 6.31 4.07 -11.79
N THR A 42 6.99 2.97 -12.11
CA THR A 42 6.49 1.62 -11.86
C THR A 42 7.57 0.77 -11.23
N LYS A 43 7.13 -0.20 -10.41
CA LYS A 43 8.00 -1.17 -9.76
C LYS A 43 7.32 -2.53 -9.75
N SER A 44 8.04 -3.57 -10.13
CA SER A 44 7.50 -4.94 -10.18
C SER A 44 8.55 -5.96 -9.77
N PRO A 45 8.21 -6.97 -8.95
CA PRO A 45 9.14 -8.02 -8.58
C PRO A 45 9.25 -9.04 -9.71
N SER A 46 10.43 -9.63 -9.86
CA SER A 46 10.70 -10.74 -10.79
C SER A 46 10.03 -12.04 -10.37
N SER A 47 9.84 -12.25 -9.07
CA SER A 47 8.99 -13.31 -8.49
C SER A 47 8.08 -12.73 -7.42
N GLN A 48 6.81 -13.14 -7.40
CA GLN A 48 5.86 -12.73 -6.35
C GLN A 48 5.97 -13.59 -5.09
N SER A 49 6.72 -14.71 -5.12
CA SER A 49 6.88 -15.61 -3.97
C SER A 49 8.26 -16.29 -3.98
N VAL A 50 8.87 -16.41 -2.81
CA VAL A 50 10.14 -17.11 -2.55
C VAL A 50 9.95 -18.04 -1.37
N THR A 51 10.29 -19.33 -1.53
CA THR A 51 10.22 -20.36 -0.50
C THR A 51 11.63 -20.79 -0.15
N LEU A 52 12.11 -20.46 1.05
CA LEU A 52 13.46 -20.81 1.49
C LEU A 52 13.45 -22.15 2.25
N PRO A 53 14.48 -23.00 2.02
CA PRO A 53 15.69 -22.77 1.22
C PRO A 53 15.61 -23.22 -0.25
N ASP A 54 14.45 -23.66 -0.72
CA ASP A 54 14.28 -24.30 -2.03
C ASP A 54 14.49 -23.32 -3.20
N ASP A 55 14.14 -22.04 -3.00
CA ASP A 55 14.34 -20.96 -3.95
C ASP A 55 15.63 -20.16 -3.66
N PRO A 56 16.22 -19.48 -4.68
CA PRO A 56 17.26 -18.49 -4.45
C PRO A 56 16.77 -17.37 -3.52
N PRO A 57 17.59 -16.89 -2.56
CA PRO A 57 17.16 -15.88 -1.60
C PRO A 57 16.97 -14.49 -2.21
N ALA A 58 17.54 -14.23 -3.38
CA ALA A 58 17.50 -12.91 -4.00
C ALA A 58 16.10 -12.59 -4.57
N ILE A 59 15.44 -11.58 -3.99
CA ILE A 59 14.26 -10.94 -4.56
C ILE A 59 14.74 -9.76 -5.39
N THR A 60 14.45 -9.76 -6.70
CA THR A 60 14.82 -8.67 -7.60
C THR A 60 13.57 -7.94 -8.08
N TRP A 61 13.56 -6.61 -8.00
CA TRP A 61 12.57 -5.71 -8.59
C TRP A 61 13.12 -5.00 -9.81
N THR A 62 12.28 -4.82 -10.82
CA THR A 62 12.52 -3.87 -11.91
C THR A 62 11.83 -2.56 -11.55
N VAL A 63 12.59 -1.46 -11.57
CA VAL A 63 12.11 -0.09 -11.39
C VAL A 63 12.16 0.59 -12.75
N ALA A 64 11.05 1.16 -13.21
CA ALA A 64 10.99 1.88 -14.47
C ALA A 64 10.35 3.26 -14.29
N ALA A 65 11.14 4.30 -14.56
CA ALA A 65 10.70 5.68 -14.71
C ALA A 65 10.54 5.99 -16.21
N THR A 66 9.34 6.37 -16.61
CA THR A 66 9.00 6.68 -18.01
C THR A 66 8.71 8.16 -18.15
N ARG A 67 9.41 8.81 -19.08
CA ARG A 67 9.23 10.20 -19.42
C ARG A 67 7.98 10.35 -20.30
N GLY A 68 7.07 11.20 -19.87
CA GLY A 68 5.85 11.55 -20.60
C GLY A 68 6.02 12.77 -21.50
N ALA A 69 4.89 13.30 -21.96
CA ALA A 69 4.87 14.52 -22.76
C ALA A 69 5.19 15.77 -21.90
N THR A 70 5.89 16.73 -22.50
CA THR A 70 6.05 18.08 -21.95
C THR A 70 4.88 18.95 -22.37
N SER A 71 4.28 19.67 -21.43
CA SER A 71 3.20 20.62 -21.69
C SER A 71 3.67 21.79 -22.54
N ALA A 72 2.72 22.61 -23.03
CA ALA A 72 3.04 23.89 -23.64
C ALA A 72 3.77 24.81 -22.63
N ASN A 73 4.48 25.81 -23.16
CA ASN A 73 5.08 26.85 -22.34
C ASN A 73 3.96 27.78 -21.89
N TYR A 74 3.76 27.89 -20.59
CA TYR A 74 2.79 28.79 -19.99
C TYR A 74 3.51 29.96 -19.33
N LEU A 75 2.95 31.15 -19.55
CA LEU A 75 3.27 32.34 -18.77
C LEU A 75 2.12 32.53 -17.78
N THR A 76 2.39 32.28 -16.51
CA THR A 76 1.47 32.47 -15.41
C THR A 76 1.72 33.84 -14.77
N VAL A 77 0.66 34.58 -14.49
CA VAL A 77 0.66 35.82 -13.73
C VAL A 77 0.03 35.52 -12.38
N ASP A 78 0.85 35.51 -11.34
CA ASP A 78 0.41 35.35 -9.96
C ASP A 78 0.41 36.71 -9.28
N GLY A 79 -0.70 37.09 -8.66
CA GLY A 79 -0.80 38.42 -8.10
C GLY A 79 -1.74 38.54 -6.93
N VAL A 80 -1.65 39.70 -6.31
CA VAL A 80 -2.46 40.14 -5.19
C VAL A 80 -3.05 41.50 -5.48
N LEU A 81 -4.29 41.69 -5.04
CA LEU A 81 -5.05 42.90 -5.25
C LEU A 81 -5.96 43.15 -4.05
N THR A 82 -5.85 44.31 -3.41
CA THR A 82 -6.83 44.73 -2.41
C THR A 82 -7.90 45.59 -3.08
N VAL A 83 -9.16 45.17 -2.98
CA VAL A 83 -10.32 45.90 -3.49
C VAL A 83 -11.05 46.55 -2.32
N THR A 84 -11.18 47.87 -2.34
CA THR A 84 -11.85 48.63 -1.27
C THR A 84 -13.00 49.47 -1.83
N ASN A 85 -14.21 49.28 -1.31
CA ASN A 85 -15.29 50.23 -1.55
C ASN A 85 -15.19 51.44 -0.59
N THR A 86 -14.70 52.56 -1.13
CA THR A 86 -14.63 53.88 -0.46
C THR A 86 -15.90 54.71 -0.63
N GLY A 87 -16.89 54.18 -1.35
CA GLY A 87 -18.16 54.84 -1.61
C GLY A 87 -19.12 54.82 -0.41
N THR A 88 -20.21 55.55 -0.56
CA THR A 88 -21.29 55.60 0.44
C THR A 88 -22.44 54.62 0.14
N ALA A 89 -22.35 53.86 -0.96
CA ALA A 89 -23.28 52.79 -1.28
C ALA A 89 -22.55 51.49 -1.68
N ASN A 90 -23.29 50.38 -1.63
CA ASN A 90 -22.80 49.06 -2.03
C ASN A 90 -22.36 49.05 -3.50
N ALA A 91 -21.29 48.31 -3.77
CA ALA A 91 -20.80 48.04 -5.12
C ALA A 91 -21.19 46.62 -5.54
N THR A 92 -21.50 46.44 -6.82
CA THR A 92 -21.64 45.11 -7.42
C THR A 92 -20.40 44.85 -8.24
N ILE A 93 -19.49 43.99 -7.78
CA ILE A 93 -18.32 43.62 -8.59
C ILE A 93 -18.80 42.73 -9.71
N GLY A 94 -18.53 43.16 -10.93
CA GLY A 94 -18.66 42.35 -12.12
C GLY A 94 -17.49 41.41 -12.28
N ASN A 95 -16.52 41.89 -13.03
CA ASN A 95 -15.45 41.07 -13.56
C ASN A 95 -14.14 41.44 -12.89
N ILE A 96 -13.29 40.45 -12.74
CA ILE A 96 -11.87 40.63 -12.55
C ILE A 96 -11.20 40.09 -13.81
N VAL A 97 -10.72 41.01 -14.65
CA VAL A 97 -10.03 40.64 -15.89
C VAL A 97 -8.55 40.88 -15.68
N ILE A 98 -7.73 39.84 -15.88
CA ILE A 98 -6.28 39.95 -15.90
C ILE A 98 -5.85 40.03 -17.36
N ASN A 99 -5.63 41.25 -17.83
CA ASN A 99 -5.23 41.53 -19.20
C ASN A 99 -3.70 41.54 -19.31
N LEU A 100 -3.15 40.66 -20.14
CA LEU A 100 -1.72 40.60 -20.44
C LEU A 100 -1.42 41.46 -21.65
N GLN A 101 -0.53 42.43 -21.47
CA GLN A 101 -0.11 43.36 -22.50
C GLN A 101 1.38 43.24 -22.79
N LYS A 102 1.74 43.40 -24.06
CA LYS A 102 3.11 43.49 -24.54
C LYS A 102 3.45 44.94 -24.92
N LYS A 103 4.65 45.38 -24.57
CA LYS A 103 5.15 46.69 -24.99
C LYS A 103 5.56 46.66 -26.47
N ILE A 104 5.13 47.66 -27.24
CA ILE A 104 5.68 47.86 -28.59
C ILE A 104 7.08 48.46 -28.44
N VAL A 105 8.06 47.78 -29.04
CA VAL A 105 9.47 48.17 -29.01
C VAL A 105 9.64 49.63 -29.45
N ASN A 106 10.45 50.38 -28.72
CA ASN A 106 10.74 51.80 -28.97
C ASN A 106 9.53 52.75 -28.92
N THR A 107 8.43 52.34 -28.28
CA THR A 107 7.29 53.23 -28.03
C THR A 107 6.86 53.18 -26.56
N SER A 108 6.00 54.11 -26.17
CA SER A 108 5.27 54.07 -24.90
C SER A 108 3.99 53.23 -24.96
N ASN A 109 3.67 52.64 -26.13
CA ASN A 109 2.40 51.98 -26.38
C ASN A 109 2.43 50.51 -25.96
N TRP A 110 1.27 50.03 -25.51
CA TRP A 110 1.04 48.67 -25.07
C TRP A 110 -0.13 48.08 -25.85
N VAL A 111 -0.02 46.79 -26.15
CA VAL A 111 -1.00 46.03 -26.93
C VAL A 111 -1.37 44.80 -26.15
N SER A 112 -2.65 44.47 -26.11
CA SER A 112 -3.11 43.26 -25.43
C SER A 112 -2.80 42.05 -26.27
N VAL A 113 -2.31 41.01 -25.61
CA VAL A 113 -1.92 39.76 -26.25
C VAL A 113 -2.80 38.61 -25.81
N ALA A 114 -3.33 38.66 -24.58
CA ALA A 114 -4.30 37.71 -24.05
C ALA A 114 -4.96 38.30 -22.79
N ALA A 115 -6.08 37.73 -22.35
CA ALA A 115 -6.54 37.92 -20.97
C ALA A 115 -7.17 36.66 -20.42
N ASP A 116 -7.18 36.63 -19.10
CA ASP A 116 -7.89 35.66 -18.29
C ASP A 116 -9.01 36.39 -17.55
N VAL A 117 -10.16 35.73 -17.42
CA VAL A 117 -11.39 36.35 -16.92
C VAL A 117 -11.98 35.48 -15.82
N ALA A 118 -12.28 36.12 -14.70
CA ALA A 118 -13.20 35.58 -13.71
C ALA A 118 -14.41 36.50 -13.57
N ASP A 119 -15.59 35.89 -13.44
CA ASP A 119 -16.85 36.56 -13.22
C ASP A 119 -17.57 35.93 -12.01
N ALA A 120 -18.52 36.60 -11.39
CA ALA A 120 -19.09 36.06 -10.16
C ALA A 120 -20.27 35.09 -10.32
N THR A 121 -20.73 34.85 -11.55
CA THR A 121 -21.72 33.82 -11.89
C THR A 121 -21.04 32.50 -12.25
N ASN A 122 -19.97 32.54 -13.06
CA ASN A 122 -19.26 31.38 -13.61
C ASN A 122 -17.88 31.14 -12.96
N GLY A 123 -17.43 32.02 -12.07
CA GLY A 123 -16.10 31.94 -11.47
C GLY A 123 -15.00 31.95 -12.53
N ASN A 124 -14.04 31.05 -12.42
CA ASN A 124 -12.94 30.88 -13.37
C ASN A 124 -13.37 30.20 -14.69
N ALA A 125 -14.62 29.74 -14.81
CA ALA A 125 -15.15 29.19 -16.07
C ALA A 125 -15.65 30.29 -17.02
N ALA A 126 -15.60 31.55 -16.59
CA ALA A 126 -15.94 32.70 -17.42
C ALA A 126 -15.03 32.76 -18.64
N THR A 127 -15.61 32.78 -19.83
CA THR A 127 -14.86 32.97 -21.09
C THR A 127 -14.95 34.40 -21.60
N VAL A 128 -15.72 35.23 -20.90
CA VAL A 128 -16.11 36.57 -21.32
C VAL A 128 -16.24 37.44 -20.07
N GLY A 129 -15.64 38.63 -20.07
CA GLY A 129 -15.78 39.59 -18.95
C GLY A 129 -16.02 41.00 -19.45
N ASN A 130 -16.74 41.87 -18.74
CA ASN A 130 -16.92 43.25 -19.19
C ASN A 130 -16.18 44.25 -18.36
N ILE A 131 -15.67 45.19 -19.13
CA ILE A 131 -14.91 46.33 -18.67
C ILE A 131 -15.41 47.55 -19.43
N VAL A 132 -15.31 48.71 -18.79
CA VAL A 132 -15.36 49.97 -19.50
C VAL A 132 -14.04 50.11 -20.26
N ALA A 133 -14.07 49.95 -21.58
CA ALA A 133 -12.86 49.82 -22.41
C ALA A 133 -11.84 50.96 -22.23
N SER A 134 -12.28 52.19 -21.98
CA SER A 134 -11.39 53.34 -21.74
C SER A 134 -10.66 53.30 -20.39
N ALA A 135 -10.96 52.34 -19.51
CA ALA A 135 -10.17 52.06 -18.31
C ALA A 135 -8.88 51.31 -18.65
N SER A 136 -8.86 50.55 -19.75
CA SER A 136 -7.67 49.85 -20.22
C SER A 136 -6.70 50.83 -20.89
N ALA A 137 -5.40 50.58 -20.72
CA ALA A 137 -4.33 51.35 -21.36
C ALA A 137 -4.05 50.95 -22.82
N GLU A 138 -4.96 50.20 -23.44
CA GLU A 138 -4.89 49.78 -24.84
C GLU A 138 -5.10 50.95 -25.81
N SER A 139 -4.36 50.94 -26.92
CA SER A 139 -4.72 51.76 -28.08
C SER A 139 -5.72 50.98 -28.95
N ALA A 140 -7.00 51.34 -28.87
CA ALA A 140 -8.07 50.71 -29.64
C ALA A 140 -7.80 50.72 -31.17
N SER A 141 -7.19 51.80 -31.68
CA SER A 141 -6.80 51.92 -33.10
C SER A 141 -5.70 50.95 -33.52
N VAL A 142 -4.82 50.55 -32.58
CA VAL A 142 -3.74 49.59 -32.81
C VAL A 142 -4.29 48.16 -32.69
N ASN A 143 -5.15 47.88 -31.71
CA ASN A 143 -5.76 46.56 -31.52
C ASN A 143 -6.63 46.11 -32.69
N ALA A 144 -7.37 47.03 -33.32
CA ALA A 144 -8.18 46.74 -34.50
C ALA A 144 -7.36 46.25 -35.71
N SER A 145 -6.06 46.50 -35.71
CA SER A 145 -5.13 46.02 -36.75
C SER A 145 -4.63 44.59 -36.49
N PHE A 146 -4.90 44.01 -35.32
CA PHE A 146 -4.37 42.72 -34.85
C PHE A 146 -5.44 41.71 -34.40
N GLY A 147 -6.74 42.02 -34.46
CA GLY A 147 -7.84 41.08 -34.23
C GLY A 147 -9.10 41.69 -33.58
N PRO A 148 -10.23 40.95 -33.49
CA PRO A 148 -11.42 41.39 -32.78
C PRO A 148 -11.21 41.44 -31.24
N PRO A 149 -11.93 42.31 -30.51
CA PRO A 149 -11.85 42.43 -29.05
C PRO A 149 -12.56 41.26 -28.31
N ASN A 150 -12.04 40.85 -27.15
CA ASN A 150 -12.36 39.55 -26.50
C ASN A 150 -13.26 39.63 -25.24
N TYR A 151 -14.03 40.70 -24.99
CA TYR A 151 -14.64 40.94 -23.67
C TYR A 151 -16.14 41.34 -23.72
N THR A 152 -17.00 40.72 -22.89
CA THR A 152 -18.40 41.10 -22.52
C THR A 152 -19.13 40.37 -21.30
N VAL A 153 -19.14 40.94 -20.07
CA VAL A 153 -19.84 40.84 -18.72
C VAL A 153 -20.27 39.58 -17.92
N SER A 154 -19.92 39.54 -16.60
CA SER A 154 -20.70 39.00 -15.44
C SER A 154 -20.13 39.22 -13.97
N GLY A 155 -20.78 38.89 -12.81
CA GLY A 155 -20.64 39.55 -11.42
C GLY A 155 -21.49 39.13 -10.16
N ALA A 156 -21.17 39.68 -8.94
CA ALA A 156 -21.74 39.49 -7.54
C ALA A 156 -21.72 40.78 -6.65
N ARG A 157 -22.36 40.78 -5.44
CA ARG A 157 -22.79 41.99 -4.66
C ARG A 157 -22.24 42.10 -3.20
N GLY A 158 -21.79 43.30 -2.75
CA GLY A 158 -21.47 43.59 -1.32
C GLY A 158 -20.76 44.93 -0.98
N THR A 159 -20.55 45.24 0.32
CA THR A 159 -19.57 46.24 0.81
C THR A 159 -18.41 45.49 1.45
N PHE A 160 -17.19 45.70 0.96
CA PHE A 160 -16.04 44.85 1.33
C PHE A 160 -14.70 45.61 1.24
N VAL A 161 -13.76 45.14 2.07
CA VAL A 161 -12.31 45.27 1.87
C VAL A 161 -11.82 43.84 1.72
N GLU A 162 -11.43 43.45 0.53
CA GLU A 162 -10.99 42.08 0.25
C GLU A 162 -9.63 42.09 -0.43
N THR A 163 -8.71 41.29 0.10
CA THR A 163 -7.46 40.96 -0.57
C THR A 163 -7.69 39.70 -1.40
N LEU A 164 -7.60 39.85 -2.71
CA LEU A 164 -7.78 38.78 -3.67
C LEU A 164 -6.42 38.28 -4.15
N LEU A 165 -6.29 36.96 -4.21
CA LEU A 165 -5.18 36.27 -4.87
C LEU A 165 -5.68 35.80 -6.22
N TYR A 166 -4.89 36.01 -7.26
CA TYR A 166 -5.23 35.54 -8.60
C TYR A 166 -4.03 34.87 -9.27
N THR A 167 -4.33 33.88 -10.09
CA THR A 167 -3.41 33.17 -10.95
C THR A 167 -4.03 33.14 -12.35
N ALA A 168 -3.38 33.79 -13.31
CA ALA A 168 -3.84 33.82 -14.69
C ALA A 168 -2.83 33.14 -15.61
N GLN A 169 -3.26 32.16 -16.41
CA GLN A 169 -2.37 31.34 -17.21
C GLN A 169 -2.52 31.61 -18.70
N PHE A 170 -1.41 31.94 -19.36
CA PHE A 170 -1.36 32.25 -20.79
C PHE A 170 -0.49 31.26 -21.55
N ASN A 171 -0.99 30.70 -22.65
CA ASN A 171 -0.20 29.78 -23.48
C ASN A 171 0.87 30.55 -24.29
N ASN A 172 2.06 30.67 -23.72
CA ASN A 172 3.18 31.38 -24.33
C ASN A 172 3.82 30.64 -25.52
N SER A 173 3.55 29.33 -25.69
CA SER A 173 3.90 28.64 -26.95
C SER A 173 3.13 29.21 -28.14
N VAL A 174 1.91 29.72 -27.92
CA VAL A 174 1.12 30.39 -28.96
C VAL A 174 1.49 31.88 -29.04
N LEU A 175 1.66 32.56 -27.90
CA LEU A 175 1.92 34.01 -27.87
C LEU A 175 3.34 34.39 -28.33
N GLY A 176 4.32 33.50 -28.16
CA GLY A 176 5.70 33.71 -28.62
C GLY A 176 6.42 34.87 -27.92
N LEU A 177 6.11 35.16 -26.65
CA LEU A 177 6.80 36.20 -25.89
C LEU A 177 8.18 35.70 -25.45
N ALA A 178 9.23 36.34 -25.96
CA ALA A 178 10.61 35.98 -25.64
C ALA A 178 10.99 36.36 -24.20
N PRO A 179 11.87 35.57 -23.52
CA PRO A 179 12.49 35.99 -22.27
C PRO A 179 13.13 37.38 -22.37
N GLY A 180 12.94 38.20 -21.33
CA GLY A 180 13.37 39.59 -21.28
C GLY A 180 12.40 40.60 -21.93
N ALA A 181 11.37 40.15 -22.64
CA ALA A 181 10.35 41.05 -23.17
C ALA A 181 9.59 41.75 -22.02
N GLN A 182 9.29 43.05 -22.18
CA GLN A 182 8.45 43.77 -21.22
C GLN A 182 6.98 43.43 -21.45
N VAL A 183 6.36 42.92 -20.40
CA VAL A 183 4.93 42.67 -20.31
C VAL A 183 4.32 43.44 -19.14
N ARG A 184 3.02 43.63 -19.20
CA ARG A 184 2.25 44.27 -18.14
C ARG A 184 1.01 43.46 -17.90
N SER A 185 0.80 43.05 -16.65
CA SER A 185 -0.51 42.59 -16.19
C SER A 185 -1.33 43.81 -15.80
N GLU A 186 -2.56 43.86 -16.29
CA GLU A 186 -3.55 44.87 -15.95
C GLU A 186 -4.76 44.14 -15.35
N ALA A 187 -4.89 44.20 -14.02
CA ALA A 187 -6.06 43.72 -13.30
C ALA A 187 -7.16 44.78 -13.39
N LEU A 188 -8.29 44.44 -13.99
CA LEU A 188 -9.41 45.33 -14.21
C LEU A 188 -10.58 44.86 -13.37
N VAL A 189 -10.98 45.66 -12.39
CA VAL A 189 -12.17 45.40 -11.57
C VAL A 189 -13.30 46.30 -12.04
N THR A 190 -14.36 45.68 -12.53
CA THR A 190 -15.57 46.38 -12.98
C THR A 190 -16.63 46.33 -11.89
N PHE A 191 -17.35 47.43 -11.67
CA PHE A 191 -18.42 47.45 -10.68
C PHE A 191 -19.61 48.35 -11.06
N GLY A 192 -20.80 47.95 -10.62
CA GLY A 192 -22.05 48.73 -10.70
C GLY A 192 -22.22 49.72 -9.55
N ASN A 193 -23.24 50.56 -9.65
CA ASN A 193 -23.64 51.61 -8.72
C ASN A 193 -22.60 52.74 -8.60
N ALA A 194 -21.82 52.93 -9.66
CA ALA A 194 -20.71 53.87 -9.69
C ALA A 194 -21.13 55.35 -9.82
N GLY A 195 -22.44 55.66 -9.88
CA GLY A 195 -23.03 57.00 -10.01
C GLY A 195 -22.61 57.82 -11.25
N LEU A 196 -23.11 59.05 -11.38
CA LEU A 196 -22.91 59.93 -12.55
C LEU A 196 -21.58 60.71 -12.58
N ARG A 197 -20.77 60.66 -11.51
CA ARG A 197 -19.63 61.58 -11.32
C ARG A 197 -18.34 61.10 -12.02
N GLY A 198 -17.62 62.01 -12.68
CA GLY A 198 -16.27 61.79 -13.22
C GLY A 198 -15.15 61.85 -12.16
N GLY A 199 -14.65 60.69 -11.75
CA GLY A 199 -13.42 60.52 -10.94
C GLY A 199 -12.42 59.61 -11.68
N SER A 200 -11.38 59.08 -11.02
CA SER A 200 -10.48 58.10 -11.63
C SER A 200 -11.20 56.78 -11.99
N GLY A 201 -10.80 56.19 -13.12
CA GLY A 201 -11.48 55.03 -13.75
C GLY A 201 -12.43 55.44 -14.87
N ALA A 202 -12.73 54.53 -15.79
CA ALA A 202 -13.65 54.83 -16.88
C ALA A 202 -15.07 54.40 -16.54
N SER A 203 -16.04 55.25 -16.89
CA SER A 203 -17.46 55.01 -16.65
C SER A 203 -18.23 54.75 -17.95
N ALA A 204 -19.21 53.86 -17.88
CA ALA A 204 -20.20 53.64 -18.93
C ALA A 204 -21.57 53.36 -18.30
N ALA A 205 -22.62 53.52 -19.10
CA ALA A 205 -23.99 53.21 -18.69
C ALA A 205 -24.43 51.87 -19.26
N ASN A 206 -25.32 51.19 -18.54
CA ASN A 206 -26.02 49.98 -19.00
C ASN A 206 -25.06 48.86 -19.45
N ILE A 207 -24.12 48.50 -18.58
CA ILE A 207 -23.28 47.31 -18.73
C ILE A 207 -23.78 46.29 -17.71
N ASP A 208 -24.22 45.10 -18.15
CA ASP A 208 -24.77 44.02 -17.30
C ASP A 208 -23.69 43.42 -16.39
N VAL A 209 -23.12 44.18 -15.43
CA VAL A 209 -21.96 43.77 -14.61
C VAL A 209 -22.07 42.37 -14.04
N ASN A 210 -23.26 41.81 -13.83
CA ASN A 210 -23.44 40.49 -13.27
C ASN A 210 -23.73 39.32 -14.24
N GLY A 211 -23.96 39.61 -15.53
CA GLY A 211 -23.99 38.65 -16.63
C GLY A 211 -25.17 37.70 -16.60
N ASN A 212 -26.24 38.14 -15.96
CA ASN A 212 -27.51 37.43 -15.93
C ASN A 212 -28.32 37.67 -17.23
N GLY A 213 -27.78 38.44 -18.18
CA GLY A 213 -28.40 38.78 -19.46
C GLY A 213 -29.36 39.97 -19.38
N THR A 214 -29.42 40.69 -18.27
CA THR A 214 -30.31 41.83 -18.05
C THR A 214 -29.58 43.00 -17.37
N ILE A 215 -29.96 44.24 -17.70
CA ILE A 215 -29.40 45.43 -17.04
C ILE A 215 -30.15 45.67 -15.74
N ASP A 216 -29.49 45.39 -14.61
CA ASP A 216 -30.00 45.68 -13.29
C ASP A 216 -29.94 47.18 -12.95
N THR A 217 -30.65 47.58 -11.89
CA THR A 217 -30.73 49.00 -11.49
C THR A 217 -29.36 49.57 -11.10
N ASP A 218 -28.52 48.77 -10.47
CA ASP A 218 -27.14 49.08 -10.12
C ASP A 218 -26.20 49.07 -11.34
N GLU A 219 -26.62 48.56 -12.49
CA GLU A 219 -25.83 48.54 -13.73
C GLU A 219 -26.09 49.73 -14.65
N ALA A 220 -26.99 50.63 -14.24
CA ALA A 220 -27.23 51.88 -14.95
C ALA A 220 -25.97 52.78 -14.99
N ASN A 221 -25.08 52.66 -14.00
CA ASN A 221 -23.80 53.37 -13.94
C ASN A 221 -22.69 52.43 -13.50
N VAL A 222 -21.79 52.10 -14.43
CA VAL A 222 -20.73 51.11 -14.25
C VAL A 222 -19.38 51.79 -14.39
N ARG A 223 -18.40 51.35 -13.60
CA ARG A 223 -17.02 51.80 -13.70
C ARG A 223 -16.05 50.63 -13.68
N THR A 224 -14.95 50.77 -14.42
CA THR A 224 -13.80 49.87 -14.31
C THR A 224 -12.59 50.62 -13.76
N VAL A 225 -11.91 50.00 -12.79
CA VAL A 225 -10.69 50.51 -12.18
C VAL A 225 -9.55 49.55 -12.54
N PRO A 226 -8.47 50.04 -13.17
CA PRO A 226 -7.31 49.24 -13.48
C PRO A 226 -6.29 49.26 -12.33
N CYS A 227 -5.57 48.15 -12.18
CA CYS A 227 -4.29 48.12 -11.50
C CYS A 227 -3.24 47.45 -12.37
N ARG A 228 -2.03 48.03 -12.43
CA ARG A 228 -1.04 47.71 -13.45
C ARG A 228 0.28 47.34 -12.83
N VAL A 229 0.82 46.19 -13.22
CA VAL A 229 2.15 45.74 -12.81
C VAL A 229 2.95 45.40 -14.06
N SER A 230 4.10 46.05 -14.23
CA SER A 230 5.02 45.75 -15.34
C SER A 230 6.14 44.83 -14.86
N ARG A 231 6.43 43.81 -15.65
CA ARG A 231 7.47 42.81 -15.39
C ARG A 231 8.15 42.41 -16.70
N THR A 232 9.31 41.79 -16.59
CA THR A 232 9.99 41.17 -17.73
C THR A 232 9.67 39.68 -17.75
N VAL A 233 9.36 39.12 -18.92
CA VAL A 233 9.15 37.68 -19.08
C VAL A 233 10.41 36.95 -18.60
N PRO A 234 10.32 36.06 -17.59
CA PRO A 234 11.49 35.35 -17.09
C PRO A 234 11.96 34.28 -18.10
N PRO A 235 13.20 33.77 -17.95
CA PRO A 235 13.64 32.56 -18.65
C PRO A 235 12.65 31.41 -18.44
N LEU A 236 12.50 30.55 -19.45
CA LEU A 236 11.66 29.36 -19.34
C LEU A 236 12.26 28.41 -18.30
N LYS A 237 11.51 28.12 -17.23
CA LYS A 237 11.81 27.01 -16.32
C LYS A 237 11.26 25.73 -16.92
N ALA A 238 12.14 24.83 -17.31
CA ALA A 238 11.77 23.51 -17.82
C ALA A 238 11.40 22.58 -16.64
N GLY A 239 10.13 22.58 -16.26
CA GLY A 239 9.64 21.85 -15.10
C GLY A 239 9.75 20.35 -15.29
N ASN A 240 10.33 19.66 -14.32
CA ASN A 240 10.55 18.21 -14.33
C ASN A 240 11.23 17.70 -15.62
N ASP A 241 12.01 18.54 -16.31
CA ASP A 241 12.80 18.13 -17.48
C ASP A 241 13.91 17.13 -17.09
N ALA A 242 14.36 17.22 -15.84
CA ALA A 242 15.06 16.18 -15.13
C ALA A 242 14.40 15.92 -13.77
N VAL A 243 14.48 14.67 -13.30
CA VAL A 243 13.96 14.19 -12.02
C VAL A 243 15.00 13.30 -11.35
N THR A 244 14.93 13.16 -10.03
CA THR A 244 15.79 12.29 -9.24
C THR A 244 15.06 10.99 -8.93
N LEU A 245 15.54 9.88 -9.48
CA LEU A 245 15.06 8.53 -9.20
C LEU A 245 15.89 7.91 -8.07
N SER A 246 15.27 7.50 -6.98
CA SER A 246 15.94 6.84 -5.84
C SER A 246 15.23 5.57 -5.40
N ASP A 247 16.01 4.65 -4.84
CA ASP A 247 15.54 3.40 -4.24
C ASP A 247 16.71 2.87 -3.41
N ALA A 248 16.64 3.07 -2.10
CA ALA A 248 17.70 2.83 -1.15
C ALA A 248 17.34 1.71 -0.17
N ALA A 249 18.34 1.21 0.57
CA ALA A 249 18.13 0.17 1.58
C ALA A 249 17.11 0.56 2.66
N SER A 250 16.94 1.85 2.94
CA SER A 250 15.92 2.38 3.87
C SER A 250 14.49 2.17 3.38
N ASP A 251 14.30 1.94 2.09
CA ASP A 251 12.99 1.86 1.44
C ASP A 251 12.46 0.42 1.40
N VAL A 252 13.24 -0.51 1.96
CA VAL A 252 12.89 -1.92 2.18
C VAL A 252 12.19 -2.07 3.53
N ALA A 253 10.94 -2.52 3.49
CA ALA A 253 10.13 -2.86 4.65
C ALA A 253 9.88 -4.37 4.70
N VAL A 254 10.11 -4.97 5.88
CA VAL A 254 9.87 -6.39 6.14
C VAL A 254 8.72 -6.54 7.14
N SER A 255 7.80 -7.46 6.86
CA SER A 255 6.73 -7.85 7.78
C SER A 255 6.54 -9.36 7.81
N GLY A 256 6.00 -9.87 8.92
CA GLY A 256 5.85 -11.32 9.15
C GLY A 256 6.87 -11.85 10.16
N SER A 257 6.59 -13.03 10.70
CA SER A 257 7.45 -13.64 11.72
C SER A 257 8.64 -14.34 11.06
N GLY A 258 9.84 -14.12 11.56
CA GLY A 258 11.02 -14.87 11.14
C GLY A 258 11.61 -14.47 9.78
N ILE A 259 11.02 -13.50 9.09
CA ILE A 259 11.55 -12.98 7.82
C ILE A 259 12.48 -11.80 8.09
N GLY A 260 13.60 -11.75 7.37
CA GLY A 260 14.51 -10.61 7.31
C GLY A 260 14.97 -10.34 5.88
N SER A 261 15.74 -9.26 5.69
CA SER A 261 16.37 -8.93 4.42
C SER A 261 17.82 -8.50 4.63
N THR A 262 18.72 -8.88 3.74
CA THR A 262 20.13 -8.47 3.73
C THR A 262 20.58 -8.14 2.30
N ASN A 263 21.85 -7.72 2.16
CA ASN A 263 22.52 -7.56 0.85
C ASN A 263 21.72 -6.73 -0.16
N PHE A 264 21.31 -5.53 0.25
CA PHE A 264 20.69 -4.58 -0.67
C PHE A 264 21.67 -4.21 -1.80
N LEU A 265 21.25 -4.44 -3.04
CA LEU A 265 21.99 -4.09 -4.25
C LEU A 265 21.06 -3.30 -5.17
N THR A 266 21.56 -2.23 -5.76
CA THR A 266 20.78 -1.40 -6.69
C THR A 266 21.64 -0.95 -7.86
N GLY A 267 21.01 -0.89 -9.03
CA GLY A 267 21.58 -0.28 -10.23
C GLY A 267 21.34 1.23 -10.31
N LEU A 268 20.88 1.87 -9.22
CA LEU A 268 20.60 3.30 -9.14
C LEU A 268 21.67 4.05 -8.33
N GLY A 269 22.01 5.25 -8.80
CA GLY A 269 23.05 6.09 -8.20
C GLY A 269 24.47 5.70 -8.62
N LEU A 270 25.39 6.67 -8.64
CA LEU A 270 26.77 6.47 -9.12
C LEU A 270 27.61 5.56 -8.20
N ASP A 271 27.20 5.42 -6.94
CA ASP A 271 27.86 4.61 -5.92
C ASP A 271 27.10 3.29 -5.63
N GLY A 272 26.00 3.01 -6.33
CA GLY A 272 25.16 1.85 -6.10
C GLY A 272 24.46 1.85 -4.74
N THR A 273 24.31 3.02 -4.10
CA THR A 273 23.60 3.15 -2.81
C THR A 273 22.12 3.43 -2.97
N GLY A 274 21.66 3.81 -4.18
CA GLY A 274 20.28 4.20 -4.42
C GLY A 274 19.94 5.63 -4.02
N SER A 275 20.93 6.44 -3.64
CA SER A 275 20.79 7.80 -3.09
C SER A 275 20.31 8.89 -4.07
N GLY A 276 19.74 8.49 -5.21
CA GLY A 276 19.20 9.41 -6.21
C GLY A 276 20.08 9.52 -7.46
N GLU A 277 19.52 9.14 -8.60
CA GLU A 277 20.07 9.35 -9.93
C GLU A 277 19.25 10.41 -10.65
N VAL A 278 19.90 11.48 -11.12
CA VAL A 278 19.24 12.51 -11.94
C VAL A 278 19.07 11.99 -13.36
N ILE A 279 17.83 11.85 -13.81
CA ILE A 279 17.47 11.34 -15.14
C ILE A 279 16.69 12.40 -15.93
N SER A 280 16.92 12.46 -17.24
CA SER A 280 16.21 13.35 -18.19
C SER A 280 15.54 12.59 -19.34
N GLY A 281 15.56 11.26 -19.28
CA GLY A 281 14.89 10.36 -20.21
C GLY A 281 14.41 9.10 -19.49
N ASP A 282 13.86 8.15 -20.24
CA ASP A 282 13.44 6.87 -19.67
C ASP A 282 14.59 6.17 -18.95
N ARG A 283 14.30 5.57 -17.79
CA ARG A 283 15.27 4.82 -17.01
C ARG A 283 14.63 3.55 -16.46
N THR A 284 15.29 2.42 -16.71
CA THR A 284 14.96 1.13 -16.08
C THR A 284 16.17 0.62 -15.31
N ALA A 285 15.99 0.25 -14.05
CA ALA A 285 17.03 -0.28 -13.17
C ALA A 285 16.52 -1.52 -12.41
N THR A 286 17.46 -2.30 -11.89
CA THR A 286 17.16 -3.44 -11.00
C THR A 286 17.58 -3.11 -9.59
N VAL A 287 16.77 -3.54 -8.63
CA VAL A 287 17.08 -3.51 -7.20
C VAL A 287 16.86 -4.89 -6.64
N SER A 288 17.72 -5.38 -5.76
CA SER A 288 17.56 -6.68 -5.14
C SER A 288 17.94 -6.68 -3.67
N VAL A 289 17.34 -7.60 -2.92
CA VAL A 289 17.73 -7.96 -1.56
C VAL A 289 17.74 -9.47 -1.43
N ASP A 290 18.54 -9.99 -0.52
CA ASP A 290 18.46 -11.38 -0.11
C ASP A 290 17.45 -11.52 1.03
N ALA A 291 16.43 -12.35 0.84
CA ALA A 291 15.54 -12.77 1.90
C ALA A 291 16.26 -13.68 2.90
N THR A 292 16.01 -13.49 4.18
CA THR A 292 16.57 -14.32 5.26
C THR A 292 15.47 -14.85 6.17
N CYS A 293 15.74 -15.99 6.81
CA CYS A 293 14.79 -16.73 7.64
C CYS A 293 15.43 -17.07 9.00
N THR A 294 15.00 -16.43 10.08
CA THR A 294 15.39 -16.81 11.46
C THR A 294 14.40 -16.25 12.49
N PRO A 295 13.55 -17.07 13.16
CA PRO A 295 13.23 -18.50 12.93
C PRO A 295 12.42 -18.74 11.62
N PRO A 296 12.05 -19.99 11.26
CA PRO A 296 11.12 -20.23 10.16
C PRO A 296 9.79 -19.49 10.36
N GLY A 297 9.15 -19.12 9.25
CA GLY A 297 7.92 -18.33 9.27
C GLY A 297 7.51 -17.86 7.88
N SER A 298 6.56 -16.95 7.83
CA SER A 298 6.09 -16.35 6.57
C SER A 298 5.85 -14.87 6.72
N GLY A 299 6.00 -14.14 5.61
CA GLY A 299 5.94 -12.69 5.59
C GLY A 299 6.07 -12.11 4.20
N THR A 300 6.34 -10.82 4.15
CA THR A 300 6.51 -10.06 2.92
C THR A 300 7.69 -9.11 3.04
N ILE A 301 8.43 -8.99 1.95
CA ILE A 301 9.45 -7.95 1.78
C ILE A 301 8.93 -6.98 0.72
N THR A 302 8.74 -5.73 1.10
CA THR A 302 8.26 -4.64 0.24
C THR A 302 9.40 -3.67 0.01
N ASN A 303 9.60 -3.27 -1.24
CA ASN A 303 10.55 -2.21 -1.57
C ASN A 303 9.83 -1.08 -2.31
N THR A 304 10.23 0.17 -2.06
CA THR A 304 9.62 1.37 -2.64
C THR A 304 10.67 2.18 -3.41
N ALA A 305 10.36 2.52 -4.66
CA ALA A 305 11.14 3.50 -5.41
C ALA A 305 10.44 4.86 -5.37
N HIS A 306 11.24 5.92 -5.43
CA HIS A 306 10.80 7.31 -5.37
C HIS A 306 11.28 8.07 -6.61
N LEU A 307 10.43 8.95 -7.16
CA LEU A 307 10.78 9.84 -8.28
C LEU A 307 10.41 11.27 -7.93
N ASN A 308 11.44 12.12 -7.76
CA ASN A 308 11.30 13.46 -7.23
C ASN A 308 11.76 14.52 -8.24
N GLY A 309 10.91 15.49 -8.51
CA GLY A 309 11.20 16.64 -9.36
C GLY A 309 11.43 17.92 -8.55
N GLU A 310 12.12 18.89 -9.15
CA GLU A 310 12.35 20.17 -8.50
C GLU A 310 11.08 21.04 -8.54
N SER A 311 10.57 21.41 -7.36
CA SER A 311 9.54 22.44 -7.24
C SER A 311 10.16 23.83 -7.22
N CYS A 312 9.50 24.80 -7.84
CA CYS A 312 9.86 26.20 -7.68
C CYS A 312 8.62 27.07 -7.51
N SER A 313 8.78 28.22 -6.85
CA SER A 313 7.71 29.17 -6.62
C SER A 313 8.14 30.60 -6.95
N VAL A 314 7.15 31.45 -7.14
CA VAL A 314 7.32 32.91 -7.17
C VAL A 314 6.67 33.50 -5.93
N THR A 315 7.28 34.54 -5.37
CA THR A 315 6.76 35.20 -4.17
C THR A 315 6.23 36.58 -4.53
N VAL A 316 4.95 36.80 -4.27
CA VAL A 316 4.29 38.09 -4.44
C VAL A 316 4.20 38.78 -3.10
N GLN A 317 4.64 40.04 -3.05
CA GLN A 317 4.44 40.90 -1.89
C GLN A 317 2.98 41.37 -1.84
N GLY A 318 2.25 40.98 -0.81
CA GLY A 318 0.88 41.39 -0.50
C GLY A 318 0.79 42.64 0.38
N PRO A 319 -0.36 42.86 1.05
CA PRO A 319 -0.59 44.04 1.88
C PRO A 319 0.40 44.16 3.04
N GLN A 320 0.56 45.39 3.53
CA GLN A 320 1.32 45.65 4.74
C GLN A 320 0.61 45.03 5.96
N ILE A 321 1.29 44.16 6.69
CA ILE A 321 0.76 43.47 7.89
C ILE A 321 1.27 44.07 9.19
N GLY A 322 2.26 44.97 9.12
CA GLY A 322 2.78 45.67 10.29
C GLY A 322 3.94 46.59 9.94
N THR A 323 4.63 47.04 10.98
CA THR A 323 5.87 47.80 10.89
C THR A 323 6.88 47.11 11.78
N ASP A 324 8.08 46.87 11.28
CA ASP A 324 9.15 46.29 12.06
C ASP A 324 9.49 47.25 13.22
N PRO A 325 9.40 46.81 14.49
CA PRO A 325 9.59 47.69 15.64
C PRO A 325 11.04 48.18 15.79
N ILE A 326 12.01 47.55 15.11
CA ILE A 326 13.43 47.93 15.17
C ILE A 326 13.79 48.90 14.06
N THR A 327 13.40 48.59 12.82
CA THR A 327 13.78 49.39 11.65
C THR A 327 12.78 50.47 11.29
N GLY A 328 11.54 50.39 11.79
CA GLY A 328 10.46 51.29 11.41
C GLY A 328 9.96 51.10 9.97
N LEU A 329 10.45 50.06 9.26
CA LEU A 329 10.07 49.78 7.88
C LEU A 329 8.77 48.95 7.83
N PRO A 330 7.93 49.13 6.80
CA PRO A 330 6.73 48.34 6.61
C PRO A 330 7.07 46.86 6.40
N VAL A 331 6.35 45.97 7.07
CA VAL A 331 6.41 44.52 6.88
C VAL A 331 5.21 44.11 6.03
N TYR A 332 5.48 43.42 4.92
CA TYR A 332 4.47 42.97 3.99
C TYR A 332 4.25 41.47 4.07
N GLN A 333 3.02 41.03 3.81
CA GLN A 333 2.74 39.61 3.61
C GLN A 333 3.50 39.09 2.39
N GLN A 334 4.18 37.96 2.51
CA GLN A 334 4.83 37.29 1.38
C GLN A 334 3.99 36.07 1.01
N ILE A 335 3.50 36.03 -0.23
CA ILE A 335 2.59 34.99 -0.72
C ILE A 335 3.30 34.20 -1.80
N SER A 336 3.51 32.91 -1.54
CA SER A 336 4.24 32.01 -2.45
C SER A 336 3.26 31.29 -3.37
N PHE A 337 3.46 31.38 -4.67
CA PHE A 337 2.69 30.69 -5.69
C PHE A 337 3.58 29.64 -6.40
N PRO A 338 3.12 28.39 -6.54
CA PRO A 338 3.90 27.38 -7.22
C PRO A 338 4.01 27.72 -8.72
N CYS A 339 5.25 27.76 -9.21
CA CYS A 339 5.55 27.98 -10.62
C CYS A 339 5.72 26.65 -11.35
N VAL A 340 6.49 25.72 -10.75
CA VAL A 340 6.55 24.31 -11.15
C VAL A 340 6.32 23.49 -9.89
N THR A 341 5.37 22.56 -9.94
CA THR A 341 5.24 21.51 -8.94
C THR A 341 6.12 20.33 -9.37
N GLY A 342 7.10 20.01 -8.54
CA GLY A 342 7.95 18.85 -8.73
C GLY A 342 7.11 17.57 -8.78
N VAL A 343 7.50 16.63 -9.63
CA VAL A 343 6.97 15.26 -9.55
C VAL A 343 7.29 14.69 -8.16
N ASP A 344 6.35 13.99 -7.55
CA ASP A 344 6.52 13.28 -6.29
C ASP A 344 5.73 11.98 -6.41
N LEU A 345 6.41 10.92 -6.86
CA LEU A 345 5.81 9.62 -7.16
C LEU A 345 6.52 8.51 -6.41
N ASP A 346 5.72 7.62 -5.84
CA ASP A 346 6.18 6.40 -5.19
C ASP A 346 5.66 5.18 -5.95
N ALA A 347 6.51 4.16 -6.07
CA ALA A 347 6.12 2.85 -6.60
C ALA A 347 6.65 1.75 -5.68
N SER A 348 5.74 1.11 -4.95
CA SER A 348 6.04 -0.01 -4.05
C SER A 348 5.65 -1.34 -4.68
N ALA A 349 6.44 -2.37 -4.42
CA ALA A 349 6.03 -3.73 -4.73
C ALA A 349 6.58 -4.74 -3.71
N SER A 350 5.77 -5.76 -3.43
CA SER A 350 6.06 -6.77 -2.41
C SER A 350 6.29 -8.14 -3.02
N ALA A 351 7.14 -8.94 -2.39
CA ALA A 351 7.25 -10.37 -2.62
C ALA A 351 6.92 -11.12 -1.32
N ASN A 352 6.16 -12.20 -1.44
CA ASN A 352 5.89 -13.10 -0.32
C ASN A 352 7.13 -13.95 -0.06
N VAL A 353 7.50 -14.12 1.20
CA VAL A 353 8.59 -15.00 1.63
C VAL A 353 8.01 -16.01 2.60
N ALA A 354 8.20 -17.28 2.30
CA ALA A 354 7.93 -18.36 3.22
C ALA A 354 9.23 -19.11 3.51
N CYS A 355 9.40 -19.52 4.75
CA CYS A 355 10.50 -20.36 5.17
C CYS A 355 9.88 -21.63 5.73
N GLU A 356 10.08 -22.74 5.04
CA GLU A 356 9.73 -24.02 5.62
C GLU A 356 10.84 -24.39 6.62
N GLU A 357 10.44 -24.98 7.74
CA GLU A 357 11.41 -25.58 8.66
C GLU A 357 12.15 -26.66 7.87
N GLN A 358 13.47 -26.51 7.68
CA GLN A 358 14.25 -27.54 7.00
C GLN A 358 14.03 -28.87 7.73
N HIS A 359 13.27 -29.75 7.10
CA HIS A 359 13.08 -31.11 7.56
C HIS A 359 14.47 -31.75 7.57
N GLN A 360 15.07 -31.88 8.76
CA GLN A 360 16.27 -32.69 8.93
C GLN A 360 15.94 -34.04 8.27
N GLY A 361 16.69 -34.41 7.23
CA GLY A 361 16.36 -35.57 6.40
C GLY A 361 16.04 -36.80 7.26
N PRO A 362 15.13 -37.69 6.80
CA PRO A 362 14.53 -38.71 7.63
C PRO A 362 15.60 -39.41 8.48
N PRO A 363 15.46 -39.43 9.82
CA PRO A 363 16.42 -40.08 10.68
C PRO A 363 16.56 -41.54 10.26
N ASN A 364 17.73 -42.11 10.52
CA ASN A 364 18.04 -43.48 10.18
C ASN A 364 17.21 -44.46 11.04
N VAL A 365 15.97 -44.68 10.62
CA VAL A 365 14.95 -45.49 11.28
C VAL A 365 14.48 -46.53 10.28
N CYS A 366 14.24 -47.75 10.75
CA CYS A 366 13.59 -48.82 10.02
C CYS A 366 12.32 -49.22 10.76
N THR A 367 11.24 -49.35 10.02
CA THR A 367 10.02 -49.98 10.50
C THR A 367 9.70 -51.18 9.64
N TYR A 368 8.85 -52.06 10.16
CA TYR A 368 8.32 -53.18 9.41
C TYR A 368 6.83 -53.34 9.69
N THR A 369 6.10 -53.72 8.66
CA THR A 369 4.68 -54.05 8.79
C THR A 369 4.44 -55.25 9.71
N GLN A 370 3.22 -55.40 10.22
CA GLN A 370 2.81 -56.61 10.94
C GLN A 370 3.09 -57.91 10.16
N GLY A 371 2.94 -57.87 8.83
CA GLY A 371 3.22 -59.00 7.95
C GLY A 371 4.72 -59.32 7.84
N GLY A 372 5.58 -58.29 7.91
CA GLY A 372 7.03 -58.46 7.95
C GLY A 372 7.47 -59.28 9.17
N PHE A 373 7.01 -58.91 10.37
CA PHE A 373 7.35 -59.63 11.60
C PHE A 373 6.77 -61.04 11.67
N GLN A 374 5.55 -61.23 11.16
CA GLN A 374 4.89 -62.54 11.11
C GLN A 374 5.52 -63.50 10.10
N GLY A 375 5.96 -62.98 8.96
CA GLY A 375 6.44 -63.77 7.82
C GLY A 375 7.88 -64.29 7.97
N GLY A 376 8.64 -64.15 6.88
CA GLY A 376 10.05 -64.51 6.76
C GLY A 376 10.96 -63.29 6.56
N GLY A 377 12.21 -63.54 6.17
CA GLY A 377 13.17 -62.48 5.86
C GLY A 377 13.75 -61.76 7.08
N VAL A 378 14.33 -60.59 6.84
CA VAL A 378 15.02 -59.77 7.86
C VAL A 378 14.14 -59.41 9.07
N PRO A 379 12.86 -58.98 8.91
CA PRO A 379 12.06 -58.57 10.06
C PRO A 379 11.75 -59.75 11.00
N ALA A 380 11.48 -60.92 10.42
CA ALA A 380 11.25 -62.15 11.17
C ALA A 380 12.52 -62.63 11.90
N GLN A 381 13.70 -62.48 11.29
CA GLN A 381 14.98 -62.79 11.94
C GLN A 381 15.26 -61.86 13.12
N LEU A 382 15.05 -60.55 12.94
CA LEU A 382 15.18 -59.55 14.01
C LEU A 382 14.22 -59.84 15.15
N TYR A 383 12.96 -60.18 14.83
CA TYR A 383 11.97 -60.59 15.82
C TYR A 383 12.42 -61.83 16.61
N THR A 384 12.86 -62.89 15.92
CA THR A 384 13.30 -64.13 16.57
C THR A 384 14.51 -63.90 17.48
N ALA A 385 15.49 -63.13 17.02
CA ALA A 385 16.74 -62.89 17.73
C ALA A 385 16.59 -61.94 18.93
N ASN A 386 15.70 -60.94 18.86
CA ASN A 386 15.69 -59.84 19.81
C ASN A 386 14.48 -59.77 20.73
N TYR A 387 13.40 -60.53 20.48
CA TYR A 387 12.16 -60.42 21.27
C TYR A 387 12.38 -60.55 22.77
N GLN A 388 13.08 -61.60 23.22
CA GLN A 388 13.32 -61.83 24.66
C GLN A 388 14.32 -60.84 25.27
N ILE A 389 15.17 -60.22 24.44
CA ILE A 389 16.15 -59.22 24.88
C ILE A 389 15.46 -57.88 25.12
N VAL A 390 14.63 -57.47 24.17
CA VAL A 390 13.95 -56.16 24.18
C VAL A 390 12.68 -56.18 25.05
N PHE A 391 12.01 -57.32 25.13
CA PHE A 391 10.81 -57.52 25.94
C PHE A 391 11.03 -58.60 27.01
N PRO A 392 11.91 -58.38 28.01
CA PRO A 392 12.21 -59.38 29.05
C PRO A 392 11.01 -59.67 29.97
N GLY A 393 10.04 -58.75 30.06
CA GLY A 393 8.75 -58.96 30.73
C GLY A 393 7.65 -59.51 29.82
N GLY A 394 7.94 -59.71 28.53
CA GLY A 394 6.97 -59.97 27.49
C GLY A 394 6.42 -58.70 26.86
N LEU A 395 5.67 -58.85 25.77
CA LEU A 395 4.98 -57.75 25.11
C LEU A 395 3.53 -57.70 25.59
N THR A 396 3.03 -56.50 25.87
CA THR A 396 1.62 -56.29 26.22
C THR A 396 1.04 -55.18 25.34
N ILE A 397 -0.19 -55.38 24.86
CA ILE A 397 -1.04 -54.32 24.30
C ILE A 397 -2.30 -54.16 25.15
N GLY A 398 -2.89 -52.96 25.15
CA GLY A 398 -4.00 -52.63 26.04
C GLY A 398 -3.55 -52.14 27.41
N ILE A 399 -4.40 -52.28 28.42
CA ILE A 399 -4.11 -51.86 29.80
C ILE A 399 -4.29 -53.05 30.72
N ASN A 400 -3.20 -53.49 31.35
CA ASN A 400 -3.26 -54.48 32.43
C ASN A 400 -3.61 -53.78 33.75
N ASP A 401 -4.86 -53.87 34.17
CA ASP A 401 -5.32 -53.38 35.47
C ASP A 401 -5.68 -54.53 36.45
N GLY A 402 -5.26 -55.77 36.11
CA GLY A 402 -5.47 -56.96 36.90
C GLY A 402 -6.88 -57.52 36.76
N VAL A 403 -7.81 -57.06 37.60
CA VAL A 403 -9.22 -57.53 37.64
C VAL A 403 -10.20 -56.40 37.35
N GLY A 404 -9.72 -55.30 36.80
CA GLY A 404 -10.56 -54.14 36.50
C GLY A 404 -11.35 -54.31 35.21
N PRO A 405 -12.09 -53.26 34.80
CA PRO A 405 -12.91 -53.30 33.59
C PRO A 405 -12.11 -53.14 32.29
N ARG A 406 -10.79 -52.96 32.38
CA ARG A 406 -9.92 -52.79 31.22
C ARG A 406 -9.33 -54.12 30.81
N HIS A 407 -8.85 -54.17 29.58
CA HIS A 407 -8.38 -55.41 28.99
C HIS A 407 -7.00 -55.28 28.35
N ASN A 408 -6.22 -56.36 28.41
CA ASN A 408 -4.94 -56.46 27.74
C ASN A 408 -4.74 -57.81 27.02
N ALA A 409 -3.84 -57.81 26.05
CA ALA A 409 -3.28 -59.04 25.49
C ALA A 409 -1.78 -59.04 25.75
N SER A 410 -1.28 -60.09 26.41
CA SER A 410 0.13 -60.21 26.77
C SER A 410 0.76 -61.49 26.23
N TRP A 411 2.04 -61.41 25.90
CA TRP A 411 2.83 -62.54 25.40
C TRP A 411 4.12 -62.66 26.20
N THR A 412 4.31 -63.79 26.86
CA THR A 412 5.41 -64.02 27.78
C THR A 412 6.78 -63.99 27.08
N ALA A 413 7.83 -63.59 27.79
CA ALA A 413 9.23 -63.55 27.30
C ALA A 413 9.88 -64.94 27.17
N ASN A 414 9.22 -65.88 26.50
CA ASN A 414 9.73 -67.21 26.22
C ASN A 414 9.29 -67.66 24.82
N SER A 415 9.75 -68.83 24.39
CA SER A 415 9.42 -69.38 23.07
C SER A 415 7.91 -69.56 22.83
N THR A 416 7.15 -69.87 23.88
CA THR A 416 5.68 -70.03 23.78
C THR A 416 5.01 -68.70 23.46
N GLY A 417 5.31 -67.65 24.25
CA GLY A 417 4.74 -66.32 24.04
C GLY A 417 5.21 -65.69 22.73
N GLN A 418 6.48 -65.85 22.38
CA GLN A 418 7.03 -65.40 21.11
C GLN A 418 6.32 -66.08 19.91
N ASN A 419 6.18 -67.41 19.91
CA ASN A 419 5.50 -68.10 18.81
C ASN A 419 4.01 -67.74 18.73
N ALA A 420 3.35 -67.55 19.88
CA ALA A 420 1.97 -67.11 19.94
C ALA A 420 1.79 -65.70 19.38
N LEU A 421 2.66 -64.74 19.75
CA LEU A 421 2.64 -63.39 19.19
C LEU A 421 2.90 -63.40 17.69
N LYS A 422 3.87 -64.17 17.23
CA LYS A 422 4.15 -64.31 15.79
C LYS A 422 2.94 -64.81 15.02
N THR A 423 2.22 -65.79 15.56
CA THR A 423 0.96 -66.28 14.98
C THR A 423 -0.14 -65.23 15.05
N TYR A 424 -0.25 -64.52 16.16
CA TYR A 424 -1.24 -63.46 16.40
C TYR A 424 -1.17 -62.31 15.38
N LEU A 425 0.04 -61.93 14.98
CA LEU A 425 0.26 -60.89 13.98
C LEU A 425 -0.33 -61.25 12.60
N ALA A 426 -0.71 -62.52 12.36
CA ALA A 426 -1.37 -62.94 11.13
C ALA A 426 -2.86 -62.52 11.10
N GLY A 427 -3.32 -61.97 9.97
CA GLY A 427 -4.74 -61.73 9.66
C GLY A 427 -5.22 -60.29 9.93
N GLY A 428 -6.53 -60.11 10.04
CA GLY A 428 -7.17 -58.79 10.21
C GLY A 428 -8.50 -58.87 10.94
N GLY A 429 -9.33 -57.83 10.81
CA GLY A 429 -10.69 -57.76 11.37
C GLY A 429 -11.10 -56.32 11.70
N PRO A 430 -12.38 -56.08 12.05
CA PRO A 430 -12.84 -54.74 12.42
C PRO A 430 -12.08 -54.18 13.62
N SER A 431 -11.56 -52.97 13.52
CA SER A 431 -10.84 -52.30 14.61
C SER A 431 -11.78 -51.97 15.77
N GLY A 432 -11.36 -52.28 17.00
CA GLY A 432 -12.13 -52.02 18.21
C GLY A 432 -11.31 -52.21 19.49
N ALA A 433 -11.97 -52.14 20.65
CA ALA A 433 -11.34 -52.44 21.94
C ALA A 433 -11.18 -53.95 22.16
N LEU A 434 -10.27 -54.30 23.07
CA LEU A 434 -10.20 -55.64 23.64
C LEU A 434 -11.40 -55.86 24.56
N THR A 435 -11.81 -57.11 24.70
CA THR A 435 -13.01 -57.53 25.48
C THR A 435 -12.69 -58.55 26.56
N ALA A 436 -11.43 -58.95 26.69
CA ALA A 436 -10.96 -59.88 27.70
C ALA A 436 -9.44 -59.78 27.84
N ASP A 437 -8.94 -60.07 29.04
CA ASP A 437 -7.52 -60.29 29.27
C ASP A 437 -7.09 -61.63 28.68
N THR A 438 -5.98 -61.61 27.96
CA THR A 438 -5.44 -62.82 27.33
C THR A 438 -3.94 -62.93 27.55
N VAL A 439 -3.47 -64.18 27.72
CA VAL A 439 -2.04 -64.51 27.84
C VAL A 439 -1.71 -65.51 26.75
N ASN A 440 -0.68 -65.20 25.94
CA ASN A 440 -0.20 -66.02 24.83
C ASN A 440 -1.30 -66.41 23.83
N ALA A 441 -2.30 -65.54 23.64
CA ALA A 441 -3.36 -65.80 22.66
C ALA A 441 -2.84 -65.63 21.23
N THR A 442 -3.32 -66.48 20.33
CA THR A 442 -3.07 -66.38 18.88
C THR A 442 -4.16 -65.59 18.15
N SER A 443 -5.20 -65.17 18.86
CA SER A 443 -6.27 -64.27 18.37
C SER A 443 -6.91 -63.54 19.54
N THR A 444 -7.32 -62.30 19.33
CA THR A 444 -8.03 -61.47 20.32
C THR A 444 -9.18 -60.72 19.65
N SER A 445 -10.05 -60.10 20.44
CA SER A 445 -10.87 -58.98 19.97
C SER A 445 -9.99 -57.75 19.62
N GLY A 446 -10.60 -56.69 19.11
CA GLY A 446 -9.89 -55.46 18.69
C GLY A 446 -9.37 -55.44 17.25
N GLY A 447 -9.40 -56.59 16.56
CA GLY A 447 -9.21 -56.69 15.10
C GLY A 447 -7.88 -56.14 14.58
N THR A 448 -7.94 -55.37 13.48
CA THR A 448 -6.73 -54.87 12.80
C THR A 448 -5.94 -53.89 13.67
N LEU A 449 -6.62 -53.00 14.41
CA LEU A 449 -5.94 -52.06 15.29
C LEU A 449 -5.06 -52.78 16.33
N ALA A 450 -5.58 -53.82 16.99
CA ALA A 450 -4.82 -54.53 18.02
C ALA A 450 -3.51 -55.13 17.47
N LYS A 451 -3.55 -55.68 16.26
CA LYS A 451 -2.36 -56.23 15.58
C LYS A 451 -1.39 -55.15 15.12
N GLN A 452 -1.91 -54.05 14.57
CA GLN A 452 -1.10 -52.89 14.18
C GLN A 452 -0.45 -52.23 15.40
N THR A 453 -1.14 -52.17 16.55
CA THR A 453 -0.57 -51.70 17.82
C THR A 453 0.52 -52.64 18.31
N ALA A 454 0.35 -53.97 18.23
CA ALA A 454 1.41 -54.92 18.55
C ALA A 454 2.65 -54.73 17.65
N ALA A 455 2.45 -54.54 16.35
CA ALA A 455 3.53 -54.24 15.42
C ALA A 455 4.21 -52.88 15.72
N LEU A 456 3.45 -51.86 16.10
CA LEU A 456 4.01 -50.56 16.50
C LEU A 456 4.81 -50.69 17.80
N THR A 457 4.34 -51.48 18.77
CA THR A 457 5.10 -51.80 19.99
C THR A 457 6.44 -52.47 19.64
N LEU A 458 6.48 -53.38 18.65
CA LEU A 458 7.72 -53.99 18.18
C LEU A 458 8.64 -52.96 17.49
N ASN A 459 8.11 -52.13 16.58
CA ASN A 459 8.90 -51.10 15.89
C ASN A 459 9.50 -50.07 16.86
N VAL A 460 8.72 -49.62 17.86
CA VAL A 460 9.18 -48.69 18.90
C VAL A 460 10.18 -49.37 19.84
N GLY A 461 9.89 -50.59 20.30
CA GLY A 461 10.76 -51.29 21.25
C GLY A 461 12.09 -51.72 20.64
N PHE A 462 12.09 -52.22 19.39
CA PHE A 462 13.32 -52.57 18.69
C PHE A 462 14.09 -51.34 18.21
N GLY A 463 13.42 -50.22 17.94
CA GLY A 463 14.03 -48.97 17.45
C GLY A 463 15.09 -49.19 16.36
N ILE A 464 14.71 -49.91 15.31
CA ILE A 464 15.66 -50.45 14.35
C ILE A 464 16.28 -49.31 13.53
N LYS A 465 17.59 -49.36 13.28
CA LYS A 465 18.34 -48.42 12.41
C LYS A 465 19.32 -49.15 11.49
N MET A 466 19.70 -48.54 10.38
CA MET A 466 20.74 -49.08 9.48
C MET A 466 22.15 -48.73 9.97
N VAL A 467 22.93 -49.69 10.44
CA VAL A 467 24.35 -49.47 10.76
C VAL A 467 25.20 -50.18 9.72
N GLY A 468 25.93 -49.42 8.90
CA GLY A 468 26.80 -50.00 7.87
C GLY A 468 26.05 -50.91 6.87
N GLY A 469 24.81 -50.57 6.52
CA GLY A 469 23.98 -51.38 5.62
C GLY A 469 23.24 -52.55 6.28
N THR A 470 23.34 -52.70 7.60
CA THR A 470 22.69 -53.79 8.35
C THR A 470 21.65 -53.22 9.34
N PRO A 471 20.38 -53.65 9.27
CA PRO A 471 19.37 -53.30 10.27
C PRO A 471 19.79 -53.81 11.66
N THR A 472 19.87 -52.90 12.63
CA THR A 472 20.34 -53.17 14.00
C THR A 472 19.35 -52.54 15.00
N VAL A 473 19.12 -53.20 16.13
CA VAL A 473 18.27 -52.71 17.23
C VAL A 473 18.95 -51.56 17.98
N ASP A 474 18.26 -50.43 18.16
CA ASP A 474 18.70 -49.25 18.93
C ASP A 474 17.52 -48.56 19.61
N THR A 475 17.55 -48.38 20.93
CA THR A 475 16.41 -47.80 21.66
C THR A 475 16.16 -46.31 21.40
N SER A 476 16.98 -45.62 20.58
CA SER A 476 16.79 -44.22 20.14
C SER A 476 15.90 -44.05 18.88
N GLY A 477 15.12 -45.08 18.50
CA GLY A 477 14.39 -45.16 17.23
C GLY A 477 13.02 -44.46 17.14
N LEU A 478 12.12 -45.05 16.34
CA LEU A 478 10.82 -44.51 15.90
C LEU A 478 10.01 -43.77 16.99
N GLY A 479 10.05 -44.26 18.23
CA GLY A 479 9.27 -43.72 19.35
C GLY A 479 9.53 -42.25 19.67
N GLY A 480 10.72 -41.73 19.34
CA GLY A 480 11.11 -40.33 19.59
C GLY A 480 10.67 -39.34 18.50
N LEU A 481 10.22 -39.82 17.34
CA LEU A 481 9.72 -38.96 16.28
C LEU A 481 8.37 -38.35 16.68
N GLN A 482 8.08 -37.16 16.18
CA GLN A 482 6.84 -36.44 16.40
C GLN A 482 6.14 -36.18 15.07
N LEU A 483 4.81 -36.17 15.11
CA LEU A 483 4.01 -35.73 13.96
C LEU A 483 4.17 -34.21 13.80
N CYS A 484 4.32 -33.75 12.56
CA CYS A 484 4.50 -32.33 12.23
C CYS A 484 3.89 -32.03 10.85
N ASN A 485 3.76 -30.74 10.52
CA ASN A 485 3.30 -30.25 9.21
C ASN A 485 1.89 -30.72 8.79
N LEU A 486 1.10 -31.27 9.71
CA LEU A 486 -0.29 -31.63 9.43
C LEU A 486 -1.15 -30.37 9.41
N THR A 487 -2.01 -30.26 8.41
CA THR A 487 -2.96 -29.16 8.25
C THR A 487 -4.38 -29.70 8.07
N ALA A 488 -5.37 -28.82 8.18
CA ALA A 488 -6.75 -29.19 7.85
C ALA A 488 -6.83 -29.67 6.39
N GLY A 489 -7.40 -30.86 6.17
CA GLY A 489 -7.45 -31.49 4.84
C GLY A 489 -6.29 -32.44 4.54
N SER A 490 -5.24 -32.50 5.36
CA SER A 490 -4.22 -33.56 5.24
C SER A 490 -4.86 -34.95 5.36
N THR A 491 -4.31 -35.93 4.66
CA THR A 491 -4.81 -37.31 4.66
C THR A 491 -3.81 -38.30 5.25
N ILE A 492 -4.25 -39.13 6.20
CA ILE A 492 -3.50 -40.27 6.75
C ILE A 492 -4.21 -41.54 6.30
N GLY A 493 -3.68 -42.22 5.28
CA GLY A 493 -4.39 -43.29 4.59
C GLY A 493 -5.72 -42.75 4.03
N SER A 494 -6.85 -43.34 4.43
CA SER A 494 -8.19 -42.88 4.04
C SER A 494 -8.80 -41.82 4.98
N TRP A 495 -8.11 -41.41 6.04
CA TRP A 495 -8.61 -40.47 7.04
C TRP A 495 -8.20 -39.03 6.69
N THR A 496 -9.17 -38.14 6.47
CA THR A 496 -8.93 -36.70 6.26
C THR A 496 -9.02 -35.94 7.59
N LEU A 497 -8.00 -35.15 7.90
CA LEU A 497 -7.91 -34.42 9.17
C LEU A 497 -8.76 -33.15 9.17
N THR A 498 -9.47 -32.94 10.27
CA THR A 498 -10.01 -31.61 10.63
C THR A 498 -8.91 -30.71 11.20
N GLY A 499 -9.12 -29.40 11.22
CA GLY A 499 -8.18 -28.44 11.83
C GLY A 499 -7.81 -28.78 13.28
N PRO A 500 -8.78 -29.05 14.18
CA PRO A 500 -8.48 -29.47 15.55
C PRO A 500 -7.69 -30.78 15.66
N GLN A 501 -7.96 -31.76 14.78
CA GLN A 501 -7.21 -33.03 14.76
C GLN A 501 -5.76 -32.82 14.31
N ALA A 502 -5.55 -32.04 13.24
CA ALA A 502 -4.21 -31.71 12.77
C ALA A 502 -3.40 -30.97 13.84
N ALA A 503 -4.01 -29.98 14.50
CA ALA A 503 -3.39 -29.26 15.61
C ALA A 503 -3.06 -30.16 16.80
N ALA A 504 -3.94 -31.11 17.15
CA ALA A 504 -3.70 -32.06 18.24
C ALA A 504 -2.64 -33.11 17.92
N LEU A 505 -2.48 -33.49 16.64
CA LEU A 505 -1.44 -34.42 16.22
C LEU A 505 -0.07 -33.75 16.14
N ASN A 506 0.04 -32.51 15.68
CA ASN A 506 1.32 -31.80 15.59
C ASN A 506 2.00 -31.70 16.97
N GLY A 507 3.24 -32.17 17.06
CA GLY A 507 4.02 -32.30 18.30
C GLY A 507 3.77 -33.60 19.09
N THR A 508 2.80 -34.43 18.70
CA THR A 508 2.55 -35.72 19.35
C THR A 508 3.61 -36.74 18.93
N SER A 509 4.33 -37.31 19.91
CA SER A 509 5.33 -38.35 19.64
C SER A 509 4.70 -39.68 19.22
N VAL A 510 5.45 -40.50 18.46
CA VAL A 510 5.01 -41.87 18.13
C VAL A 510 4.77 -42.70 19.40
N SER A 511 5.57 -42.51 20.45
CA SER A 511 5.35 -43.17 21.75
C SER A 511 4.04 -42.74 22.42
N SER A 512 3.66 -41.47 22.28
CA SER A 512 2.38 -40.94 22.76
C SER A 512 1.22 -41.51 21.94
N VAL A 513 1.37 -41.67 20.61
CA VAL A 513 0.39 -42.37 19.78
C VAL A 513 0.23 -43.82 20.21
N LEU A 514 1.33 -44.52 20.45
CA LEU A 514 1.31 -45.90 20.94
C LEU A 514 0.63 -46.02 22.31
N THR A 515 0.88 -45.06 23.21
CA THR A 515 0.20 -45.00 24.51
C THR A 515 -1.31 -44.78 24.34
N GLY A 516 -1.71 -43.87 23.45
CA GLY A 516 -3.11 -43.63 23.11
C GLY A 516 -3.78 -44.85 22.49
N ALA A 517 -3.08 -45.59 21.64
CA ALA A 517 -3.56 -46.83 21.04
C ALA A 517 -3.78 -47.94 22.09
N ASN A 518 -2.83 -48.12 23.00
CA ASN A 518 -3.00 -49.04 24.14
C ASN A 518 -4.15 -48.59 25.07
N GLY A 519 -4.32 -47.29 25.26
CA GLY A 519 -5.45 -46.71 25.97
C GLY A 519 -6.80 -47.10 25.35
N ALA A 520 -6.94 -46.89 24.04
CA ALA A 520 -8.15 -47.22 23.29
C ALA A 520 -8.45 -48.72 23.29
N LEU A 521 -7.42 -49.56 23.09
CA LEU A 521 -7.55 -51.02 23.15
C LEU A 521 -7.98 -51.50 24.53
N GLY A 522 -7.45 -50.89 25.60
CA GLY A 522 -7.80 -51.24 26.97
C GLY A 522 -9.14 -50.67 27.46
N GLY A 523 -9.88 -49.92 26.63
CA GLY A 523 -11.20 -49.41 26.99
C GLY A 523 -11.22 -48.03 27.65
N ASN A 524 -10.14 -47.25 27.57
CA ASN A 524 -10.11 -45.85 28.08
C ASN A 524 -10.80 -44.83 27.15
N GLY A 525 -11.44 -45.28 26.08
CA GLY A 525 -11.92 -44.41 25.01
C GLY A 525 -10.81 -44.02 24.03
N LEU A 526 -11.20 -43.31 22.98
CA LEU A 526 -10.30 -42.89 21.90
C LEU A 526 -9.48 -41.67 22.31
N PRO A 527 -8.21 -41.55 21.87
CA PRO A 527 -7.44 -40.32 22.02
C PRO A 527 -8.14 -39.12 21.37
N GLY A 528 -8.01 -37.94 21.95
CA GLY A 528 -8.71 -36.73 21.49
C GLY A 528 -8.37 -36.27 20.06
N TYR A 529 -7.30 -36.81 19.46
CA TYR A 529 -6.89 -36.50 18.08
C TYR A 529 -7.52 -37.42 17.02
N VAL A 530 -8.30 -38.44 17.39
CA VAL A 530 -8.99 -39.36 16.46
C VAL A 530 -10.50 -39.40 16.73
N GLY A 531 -11.31 -39.62 15.70
CA GLY A 531 -12.77 -39.73 15.82
C GLY A 531 -13.28 -41.17 15.92
N SER A 532 -12.51 -42.15 15.44
CA SER A 532 -12.90 -43.56 15.42
C SER A 532 -11.71 -44.52 15.64
N PHE A 533 -12.01 -45.78 15.96
CA PHE A 533 -11.01 -46.85 15.94
C PHE A 533 -10.41 -47.07 14.53
N GLY A 534 -11.15 -46.70 13.49
CA GLY A 534 -10.67 -46.73 12.10
C GLY A 534 -9.58 -45.68 11.87
N ASP A 535 -9.80 -44.43 12.30
CA ASP A 535 -8.85 -43.32 12.18
C ASP A 535 -7.54 -43.65 12.92
N LEU A 536 -7.68 -44.18 14.15
CA LEU A 536 -6.53 -44.61 14.95
C LEU A 536 -5.76 -45.75 14.28
N ASN A 537 -6.46 -46.69 13.64
CA ASN A 537 -5.83 -47.75 12.86
C ASN A 537 -5.09 -47.19 11.64
N GLN A 538 -5.65 -46.20 10.93
CA GLN A 538 -4.96 -45.55 9.81
C GLN A 538 -3.67 -44.88 10.27
N LEU A 539 -3.70 -44.17 11.40
CA LEU A 539 -2.52 -43.54 11.99
C LEU A 539 -1.45 -44.56 12.39
N VAL A 540 -1.81 -45.60 13.14
CA VAL A 540 -0.86 -46.64 13.57
C VAL A 540 -0.29 -47.39 12.36
N THR A 541 -1.09 -47.63 11.33
CA THR A 541 -0.64 -48.25 10.06
C THR A 541 0.37 -47.36 9.36
N ALA A 542 0.07 -46.07 9.18
CA ALA A 542 0.97 -45.11 8.57
C ALA A 542 2.33 -45.05 9.29
N LEU A 543 2.32 -45.09 10.64
CA LEU A 543 3.54 -45.12 11.45
C LEU A 543 4.36 -46.42 11.31
N ASN A 544 3.70 -47.58 11.22
CA ASN A 544 4.38 -48.85 10.95
C ASN A 544 5.00 -48.91 9.55
N GLU A 545 4.42 -48.19 8.60
CA GLU A 545 4.85 -48.17 7.19
C GLU A 545 5.77 -46.99 6.86
N SER A 546 5.95 -46.04 7.79
CA SER A 546 6.73 -44.80 7.61
C SER A 546 8.14 -45.05 7.08
N PHE A 547 8.81 -46.10 7.56
CA PHE A 547 10.17 -46.46 7.16
C PHE A 547 10.26 -47.94 6.78
N ASP A 548 9.24 -48.45 6.08
CA ASP A 548 9.16 -49.87 5.74
C ASP A 548 10.41 -50.33 4.99
N ASN A 549 11.01 -51.41 5.47
CA ASN A 549 12.29 -51.92 4.95
C ASN A 549 13.40 -50.83 4.92
N CYS A 550 13.45 -50.00 5.97
CA CYS A 550 14.44 -48.93 6.13
C CYS A 550 14.36 -47.84 5.06
N THR A 551 13.21 -47.68 4.40
CA THR A 551 13.00 -46.66 3.38
C THR A 551 11.87 -45.74 3.79
N ALA A 552 12.16 -44.45 3.95
CA ALA A 552 11.15 -43.45 4.29
C ALA A 552 10.11 -43.35 3.15
N ASN A 553 8.83 -43.47 3.49
CA ASN A 553 7.73 -43.25 2.56
C ASN A 553 7.32 -41.76 2.54
N ALA A 554 6.41 -41.40 1.63
CA ALA A 554 5.94 -40.02 1.49
C ALA A 554 5.31 -39.44 2.76
N PHE A 555 4.62 -40.27 3.56
CA PHE A 555 4.03 -39.83 4.83
C PHE A 555 5.12 -39.47 5.84
N ALA A 556 6.15 -40.30 5.98
CA ALA A 556 7.27 -40.07 6.90
C ALA A 556 8.06 -38.82 6.53
N THR A 557 8.40 -38.65 5.25
CA THR A 557 9.17 -37.49 4.76
C THR A 557 8.42 -36.18 4.94
N ALA A 558 7.09 -36.18 4.87
CA ALA A 558 6.31 -34.96 5.01
C ALA A 558 5.91 -34.65 6.46
N ASN A 559 5.67 -35.68 7.29
CA ASN A 559 4.91 -35.51 8.54
C ASN A 559 5.60 -36.08 9.79
N LEU A 560 6.84 -36.57 9.73
CA LEU A 560 7.57 -37.03 10.92
C LEU A 560 8.86 -36.25 11.15
N CYS A 561 8.88 -35.46 12.22
CA CYS A 561 10.00 -34.62 12.61
C CYS A 561 10.75 -35.18 13.83
N VAL A 562 12.03 -34.81 13.95
CA VAL A 562 12.75 -34.93 15.23
C VAL A 562 12.26 -33.81 16.14
N ALA A 563 11.98 -34.12 17.41
CA ALA A 563 11.61 -33.09 18.38
C ALA A 563 12.71 -32.02 18.46
N PRO A 564 12.37 -30.72 18.48
CA PRO A 564 13.37 -29.67 18.65
C PRO A 564 14.14 -29.89 19.96
N PRO A 565 15.47 -29.64 19.99
CA PRO A 565 16.23 -29.71 21.23
C PRO A 565 15.62 -28.74 22.25
N ILE A 566 15.28 -29.27 23.43
CA ILE A 566 14.69 -28.54 24.55
C ILE A 566 15.71 -27.61 25.18
#